data_AF-A0A0Q9KEW3-F1
#
_entry.id   AF-A0A0Q9KEW3-F1
#
_cell.length_a   1.000
_cell.length_b   1.000
_cell.length_c   1.000
_cell.angle_alpha   90.00
_cell.angle_beta   90.00
_cell.angle_gamma   90.00
#
_symmetry.space_group_name_H-M   'P 1'
#
loop_
_entity.id
_entity.type
_entity.pdbx_description
1 polymer ?
#
loop_
_entity_poly.entity_id
_entity_poly.type
_entity_poly.pdbx_seq_one_letter_code
_entity_poly.pdbx_strand_id
1 'polypeptide(L)'
;MTHSKEDGYVGKVHFGVEGHVNEYEIALHSKKGKEWGYGLFFLHESGKEEELLALEDLLEEDDELFDFLVDTAKEKLVKSE
;
A
#
# COMPACT_ATOMS: atom_id res chain seq x y z
N MET A 1 6.58 6.61 -5.13
CA MET A 1 6.26 7.36 -3.89
C MET A 1 6.60 8.84 -4.07
N THR A 2 5.97 9.72 -3.32
CA THR A 2 6.16 11.18 -3.30
C THR A 2 6.50 11.60 -1.88
N HIS A 3 7.40 12.57 -1.69
CA HIS A 3 7.71 13.08 -0.34
C HIS A 3 7.36 14.57 -0.25
N SER A 4 6.47 14.90 0.67
CA SER A 4 6.02 16.27 0.97
C SER A 4 6.39 16.64 2.41
N LYS A 5 6.69 17.92 2.64
CA LYS A 5 6.99 18.41 4.00
C LYS A 5 5.78 18.37 4.96
N GLU A 6 4.58 18.43 4.41
CA GLU A 6 3.32 18.48 5.17
C GLU A 6 2.77 17.06 5.43
N ASP A 7 2.70 16.23 4.39
CA ASP A 7 2.18 14.85 4.47
C ASP A 7 3.25 13.77 4.75
N GLY A 8 4.53 14.08 4.55
CA GLY A 8 5.62 13.11 4.66
C GLY A 8 5.79 12.28 3.38
N TYR A 9 6.21 11.02 3.54
CA TYR A 9 6.31 10.04 2.46
C TYR A 9 4.94 9.48 2.14
N VAL A 10 4.53 9.50 0.88
CA VAL A 10 3.25 8.94 0.41
C VAL A 10 3.50 8.10 -0.84
N GLY A 11 3.34 6.79 -0.72
CA GLY A 11 3.46 5.81 -1.79
C GLY A 11 2.11 5.19 -2.13
N LYS A 12 1.94 4.77 -3.37
CA LYS A 12 0.78 3.96 -3.78
C LYS A 12 1.30 2.78 -4.59
N VAL A 13 0.79 1.59 -4.29
CA VAL A 13 1.11 0.37 -5.01
C VAL A 13 -0.20 -0.26 -5.47
N HIS A 14 -0.25 -0.60 -6.76
CA HIS A 14 -1.36 -1.31 -7.38
C HIS A 14 -0.94 -2.75 -7.59
N PHE A 15 -1.72 -3.68 -7.06
CA PHE A 15 -1.46 -5.10 -7.19
C PHE A 15 -2.75 -5.90 -7.24
N GLY A 16 -2.71 -7.03 -7.95
CA GLY A 16 -3.77 -8.02 -7.96
C GLY A 16 -3.36 -9.23 -7.12
N VAL A 17 -4.30 -9.78 -6.36
CA VAL A 17 -4.09 -11.04 -5.63
C VAL A 17 -4.55 -12.19 -6.52
N GLU A 18 -3.70 -13.20 -6.69
CA GLU A 18 -4.04 -14.34 -7.54
C GLU A 18 -5.25 -15.09 -6.97
N GLY A 19 -6.33 -15.20 -7.78
CA GLY A 19 -7.61 -15.77 -7.34
C GLY A 19 -8.67 -14.74 -6.96
N HIS A 20 -8.28 -13.47 -6.76
CA HIS A 20 -9.21 -12.37 -6.62
C HIS A 20 -9.55 -11.81 -8.00
N VAL A 21 -10.82 -11.44 -8.19
CA VAL A 21 -11.27 -10.85 -9.47
C VAL A 21 -10.91 -9.36 -9.54
N ASN A 22 -10.71 -8.72 -8.38
CA ASN A 22 -10.50 -7.29 -8.26
C ASN A 22 -9.02 -6.96 -8.02
N GLU A 23 -8.60 -5.77 -8.47
CA GLU A 23 -7.31 -5.18 -8.17
C GLU A 23 -7.38 -4.25 -6.95
N TYR A 24 -6.29 -4.17 -6.20
CA TYR A 24 -6.19 -3.42 -4.95
C TYR A 24 -5.15 -2.30 -5.08
N GLU A 25 -5.45 -1.18 -4.43
CA GLU A 25 -4.53 -0.08 -4.19
C GLU A 25 -4.18 -0.03 -2.70
N ILE A 26 -2.90 -0.19 -2.36
CA ILE A 26 -2.41 0.17 -1.04
C ILE A 26 -1.73 1.54 -1.10
N ALA A 27 -2.24 2.47 -0.31
CA ALA A 27 -1.69 3.80 -0.13
C ALA A 27 -0.90 3.85 1.18
N LEU A 28 0.42 3.85 1.06
CA LEU A 28 1.35 3.89 2.19
C LEU A 28 1.70 5.34 2.50
N HIS A 29 1.63 5.76 3.76
CA HIS A 29 1.98 7.11 4.17
C HIS A 29 2.78 7.14 5.47
N SER A 30 3.79 8.01 5.56
CA SER A 30 4.60 8.16 6.76
C SER A 30 5.10 9.58 6.93
N LYS A 31 4.77 10.20 8.07
CA LYS A 31 5.19 11.58 8.38
C LYS A 31 6.70 11.72 8.61
N LYS A 32 7.34 10.69 9.17
CA LYS A 32 8.76 10.73 9.57
C LYS A 32 9.60 9.56 9.06
N GLY A 33 9.01 8.66 8.25
CA GLY A 33 9.64 7.42 7.82
C GLY A 33 9.82 6.36 8.92
N LYS A 34 9.34 6.64 10.15
CA LYS A 34 9.40 5.73 11.31
C LYS A 34 8.08 5.02 11.59
N GLU A 35 6.97 5.74 11.42
CA GLU A 35 5.61 5.20 11.59
C GLU A 35 4.96 5.24 10.22
N TRP A 36 4.65 4.06 9.68
CA TRP A 36 4.00 3.91 8.39
C TRP A 36 2.54 3.57 8.64
N GLY A 37 1.65 4.43 8.18
CA GLY A 37 0.26 4.09 7.99
C GLY A 37 0.06 3.56 6.58
N TYR A 38 -0.97 2.74 6.41
CA TYR A 38 -1.44 2.35 5.10
C TYR A 38 -2.95 2.49 5.04
N GLY A 39 -3.47 2.66 3.83
CA GLY A 39 -4.89 2.51 3.53
C GLY A 39 -5.04 1.57 2.35
N LEU A 40 -5.89 0.56 2.50
CA LEU A 40 -6.21 -0.37 1.44
C LEU A 40 -7.51 0.05 0.76
N PHE A 41 -7.52 0.04 -0.56
CA PHE A 41 -8.66 0.47 -1.38
C PHE A 41 -8.83 -0.47 -2.58
N PHE A 42 -10.06 -0.56 -3.09
CA PHE A 42 -10.29 -1.20 -4.38
C PHE A 42 -9.89 -0.26 -5.51
N LEU A 43 -9.12 -0.74 -6.49
CA LEU A 43 -8.55 0.09 -7.56
C LEU A 43 -9.61 0.54 -8.58
N HIS A 44 -10.52 -0.37 -8.95
CA HIS A 44 -11.48 -0.14 -10.03
C HIS A 44 -12.91 -0.02 -9.52
N GLU A 45 -13.40 -1.05 -8.85
CA GLU A 45 -14.78 -1.16 -8.38
C GLU A 45 -14.82 -1.74 -6.97
N SER A 46 -15.82 -1.34 -6.19
CA SER A 46 -16.04 -1.86 -4.83
C SER A 46 -16.20 -3.37 -4.91
N GLY A 47 -15.16 -4.11 -4.51
CA GLY A 47 -15.11 -5.55 -4.60
C GLY A 47 -15.76 -6.22 -3.39
N LYS A 48 -15.41 -7.49 -3.15
CA LYS A 48 -15.85 -8.21 -1.97
C LYS A 48 -15.13 -7.66 -0.74
N GLU A 49 -15.90 -7.08 0.17
CA GLU A 49 -15.37 -6.56 1.44
C GLU A 49 -14.62 -7.65 2.23
N GLU A 50 -15.04 -8.91 2.14
CA GLU A 50 -14.36 -10.07 2.74
C GLU A 50 -12.91 -10.23 2.22
N GLU A 51 -12.67 -9.97 0.93
CA GLU A 51 -11.33 -10.05 0.34
C GLU A 51 -10.45 -8.88 0.79
N LEU A 52 -11.04 -7.69 0.93
CA LEU A 52 -10.34 -6.51 1.46
C LEU A 52 -9.94 -6.74 2.92
N LEU A 53 -10.89 -7.18 3.75
CA LEU A 53 -10.65 -7.48 5.17
C LEU A 53 -9.60 -8.58 5.35
N ALA A 54 -9.66 -9.65 4.56
CA ALA A 54 -8.65 -10.71 4.61
C ALA A 54 -7.26 -10.19 4.23
N LEU A 55 -7.18 -9.25 3.28
CA LEU A 55 -5.92 -8.63 2.90
C LEU A 55 -5.42 -7.63 3.94
N GLU A 56 -6.31 -6.89 4.61
CA GLU A 56 -5.95 -6.05 5.75
C GLU A 56 -5.39 -6.88 6.91
N ASP A 57 -6.08 -7.96 7.28
CA ASP A 57 -5.66 -8.89 8.35
C ASP A 57 -4.31 -9.52 8.01
N LEU A 58 -4.12 -9.95 6.75
CA LEU A 58 -2.85 -10.47 6.26
C LEU A 58 -1.73 -9.43 6.36
N LEU A 59 -1.99 -8.15 6.04
CA LEU A 59 -0.98 -7.09 6.15
C LEU A 59 -0.62 -6.76 7.60
N GLU A 60 -1.56 -6.96 8.54
CA GLU A 60 -1.29 -6.80 9.97
C GLU A 60 -0.53 -8.00 10.55
N GLU A 61 -0.80 -9.21 10.08
CA GLU A 61 -0.13 -10.43 10.55
C GLU A 61 1.23 -10.67 9.86
N ASP A 62 1.38 -10.24 8.60
CA ASP A 62 2.56 -10.47 7.76
C ASP A 62 3.38 -9.18 7.57
N ASP A 63 4.26 -8.92 8.52
CA ASP A 63 5.24 -7.82 8.46
C ASP A 63 6.12 -7.89 7.20
N GLU A 64 6.43 -9.08 6.67
CA GLU A 64 7.27 -9.23 5.46
C GLU A 64 6.54 -8.73 4.22
N LEU A 65 5.25 -9.07 4.09
CA LEU A 65 4.38 -8.54 3.02
C LEU A 65 4.27 -7.02 3.10
N PHE A 66 4.08 -6.49 4.30
CA PHE A 66 4.02 -5.04 4.51
C PHE A 66 5.34 -4.36 4.11
N ASP A 67 6.48 -4.87 4.58
CA ASP A 67 7.79 -4.31 4.24
C ASP A 67 8.07 -4.42 2.73
N PHE A 68 7.66 -5.51 2.09
CA PHE A 68 7.75 -5.68 0.64
C PHE A 68 6.95 -4.62 -0.14
N LEU A 69 5.73 -4.30 0.30
CA LEU A 69 4.91 -3.26 -0.32
C LEU A 69 5.51 -1.86 -0.11
N VAL A 70 6.03 -1.61 1.09
CA VAL A 70 6.78 -0.39 1.42
C VAL A 70 8.01 -0.24 0.54
N ASP A 71 8.79 -1.30 0.38
CA ASP A 71 9.98 -1.31 -0.47
C ASP A 71 9.61 -1.12 -1.93
N THR A 72 8.61 -1.83 -2.44
CA THR A 72 8.08 -1.64 -3.81
C THR A 72 7.63 -0.19 -4.05
N ALA A 73 6.96 0.43 -3.07
CA ALA A 73 6.56 1.83 -3.14
C ALA A 73 7.76 2.79 -3.14
N LYS A 74 8.81 2.46 -2.38
CA LYS A 74 10.11 3.15 -2.33
C LYS A 74 10.92 2.96 -3.62
N GLU A 75 10.91 1.79 -4.25
CA GLU A 75 11.59 1.56 -5.52
C GLU A 75 10.91 2.33 -6.67
N LYS A 76 9.57 2.38 -6.65
CA LYS A 76 8.76 3.23 -7.55
C LYS A 76 8.88 4.72 -7.21
N LEU A 77 9.60 5.10 -6.15
CA LEU A 77 10.02 6.49 -5.91
C LEU A 77 11.07 6.81 -6.97
N VAL A 78 10.60 7.28 -8.13
CA VAL A 78 11.47 7.94 -9.10
C VAL A 78 12.18 9.05 -8.33
N LYS A 79 13.48 8.88 -8.08
CA LYS A 79 14.33 9.98 -7.66
C LYS A 79 14.16 11.04 -8.73
N SER A 80 13.38 12.07 -8.43
CA SER A 80 13.47 13.31 -9.18
C SER A 80 14.81 13.91 -8.78
N GLU A 81 15.87 13.46 -9.44
CA GLU A 81 17.18 14.12 -9.49
C GLU A 81 17.08 15.43 -10.28
#